data_AF-A0A0M1GQD4-F1
#
_entry.id   AF-A0A0M1GQD4-F1
#
_cell.length_a   1.000
_cell.length_b   1.000
_cell.length_c   1.000
_cell.angle_alpha   90.00
_cell.angle_beta   90.00
_cell.angle_gamma   90.00
#
_symmetry.space_group_name_H-M   'P 1'
#
loop_
_entity.id
_entity.type
_entity.pdbx_description
1 polymer ?
#
loop_
_entity_poly.entity_id
_entity_poly.type
_entity_poly.pdbx_seq_one_letter_code
_entity_poly.pdbx_strand_id
1 'polypeptide(L)'
;MRQAKTDLAEQIFSATDRLMAKEGLNQLSMHKLAKEANVAAGTIYLYFKNKDELLEQFAHRVFSMFMATLEKDFDETKPFFDQYRQMWKNIWYFLQENPTILSNLKQYESLPNFKDICKNVKNCRWDLFCHQAQKAGLLAELSEDILFLLSLKTAINLASDAKFIDFDLKPEILESVIERSWRAIQK
;
A
#
# COMPACT_ATOMS: atom_id res chain seq x y z
N MET A 1 20.63 16.23 -13.17
CA MET A 1 21.15 14.85 -12.96
C MET A 1 20.41 14.08 -11.86
N ARG A 2 20.09 14.67 -10.69
CA ARG A 2 19.38 13.97 -9.60
C ARG A 2 17.95 13.52 -9.97
N GLN A 3 17.18 14.35 -10.68
CA GLN A 3 15.83 14.03 -11.13
C GLN A 3 15.80 12.83 -12.09
N ALA A 4 16.62 12.86 -13.15
CA ALA A 4 16.73 11.76 -14.10
C ALA A 4 17.13 10.42 -13.46
N LYS A 5 17.90 10.46 -12.36
CA LYS A 5 18.24 9.27 -11.56
C LYS A 5 17.00 8.74 -10.82
N THR A 6 16.21 9.61 -10.21
CA THR A 6 14.96 9.21 -9.56
C THR A 6 13.94 8.65 -10.57
N ASP A 7 13.83 9.28 -11.74
CA ASP A 7 12.89 8.84 -12.79
C ASP A 7 13.24 7.44 -13.33
N LEU A 8 14.54 7.14 -13.50
CA LEU A 8 14.96 5.82 -13.97
C LEU A 8 14.78 4.72 -12.90
N ALA A 9 15.01 5.05 -11.63
CA ALA A 9 14.73 4.11 -10.54
C ALA A 9 13.23 3.76 -10.49
N GLU A 10 12.35 4.76 -10.65
CA GLU A 10 10.90 4.56 -10.68
C GLU A 10 10.46 3.73 -11.91
N GLN A 11 11.10 3.93 -13.06
CA GLN A 11 10.90 3.10 -14.25
C GLN A 11 11.25 1.63 -13.99
N ILE A 12 12.35 1.38 -13.27
CA ILE A 12 12.77 0.02 -12.88
C ILE A 12 11.81 -0.56 -11.85
N PHE A 13 11.36 0.20 -10.85
CA PHE A 13 10.36 -0.25 -9.87
C PHE A 13 9.02 -0.59 -10.52
N SER A 14 8.57 0.22 -11.48
CA SER A 14 7.37 -0.07 -12.27
C SER A 14 7.51 -1.36 -13.09
N ALA A 15 8.70 -1.64 -13.61
CA ALA A 15 9.00 -2.90 -14.27
C ALA A 15 9.02 -4.09 -13.30
N THR A 16 9.53 -3.89 -12.09
CA THR A 16 9.48 -4.87 -11.01
C THR A 16 8.04 -5.26 -10.68
N ASP A 17 7.14 -4.30 -10.53
CA ASP A 17 5.71 -4.57 -10.30
C ASP A 17 5.09 -5.42 -11.42
N ARG A 18 5.30 -5.03 -12.68
CA ARG A 18 4.76 -5.76 -13.84
C ARG A 18 5.31 -7.17 -13.93
N LEU A 19 6.62 -7.34 -13.79
CA LEU A 19 7.25 -8.65 -13.92
C LEU A 19 6.89 -9.57 -12.74
N MET A 20 6.79 -9.02 -11.53
CA MET A 20 6.34 -9.75 -10.34
C MET A 20 4.89 -10.22 -10.47
N ALA A 21 4.01 -9.39 -11.03
CA ALA A 21 2.62 -9.78 -11.26
C ALA A 21 2.47 -10.86 -12.34
N LYS A 22 3.36 -10.87 -13.35
CA LYS A 22 3.35 -11.83 -14.47
C LYS A 22 4.00 -13.17 -14.12
N GLU A 23 5.17 -13.14 -13.48
CA GLU A 23 6.02 -14.33 -13.31
C GLU A 23 6.23 -14.74 -11.85
N GLY A 24 5.87 -13.89 -10.89
CA GLY A 24 6.11 -14.09 -9.47
C GLY A 24 7.47 -13.60 -9.00
N LEU A 25 7.56 -13.23 -7.71
CA LEU A 25 8.75 -12.67 -7.06
C LEU A 25 10.01 -13.53 -7.23
N ASN A 26 9.89 -14.86 -7.12
CA ASN A 26 11.02 -15.78 -7.19
C ASN A 26 11.68 -15.83 -8.57
N GLN A 27 10.91 -15.52 -9.63
CA GLN A 27 11.37 -15.61 -11.02
C GLN A 27 12.10 -14.35 -11.50
N LEU A 28 12.16 -13.31 -10.66
CA LEU A 28 12.82 -12.06 -10.97
C LEU A 28 14.35 -12.24 -11.05
N SER A 29 14.94 -11.60 -12.06
CA SER A 29 16.39 -11.47 -12.21
C SER A 29 16.74 -10.09 -12.75
N MET A 30 17.96 -9.60 -12.48
CA MET A 30 18.43 -8.30 -12.96
C MET A 30 18.30 -8.16 -14.48
N HIS A 31 18.59 -9.24 -15.22
CA HIS A 31 18.47 -9.25 -16.68
C HIS A 31 17.02 -9.09 -17.15
N LYS A 32 16.08 -9.85 -16.56
CA LYS A 32 14.66 -9.74 -16.91
C LYS A 32 14.09 -8.37 -16.54
N LEU A 33 14.49 -7.84 -15.37
CA LEU A 33 14.08 -6.51 -14.91
C LEU A 33 14.60 -5.41 -15.84
N ALA A 34 15.86 -5.48 -16.26
CA ALA A 34 16.42 -4.53 -17.23
C ALA A 34 15.63 -4.55 -18.55
N LYS A 35 15.29 -5.76 -19.03
CA LYS A 35 14.49 -5.96 -20.23
C LYS A 35 13.06 -5.40 -20.09
N GLU A 36 12.36 -5.71 -19.00
CA GLU A 36 10.99 -5.20 -18.73
C GLU A 36 10.97 -3.68 -18.48
N ALA A 37 12.06 -3.12 -17.96
CA ALA A 37 12.25 -1.69 -17.80
C ALA A 37 12.73 -1.00 -19.08
N ASN A 38 13.03 -1.73 -20.16
CA ASN A 38 13.60 -1.18 -21.39
C ASN A 38 14.90 -0.38 -21.16
N VAL A 39 15.81 -0.92 -20.34
CA VAL A 39 17.13 -0.35 -20.07
C VAL A 39 18.23 -1.37 -20.38
N ALA A 40 19.44 -0.90 -20.68
CA ALA A 40 20.57 -1.80 -20.87
C ALA A 40 20.93 -2.52 -19.56
N ALA A 41 21.43 -3.75 -19.66
CA ALA A 41 21.84 -4.52 -18.49
C ALA A 41 22.89 -3.79 -17.64
N GLY A 42 23.84 -3.08 -18.26
CA GLY A 42 24.79 -2.25 -17.52
C GLY A 42 24.13 -1.11 -16.74
N THR A 43 23.05 -0.54 -17.27
CA THR A 43 22.34 0.59 -16.65
C THR A 43 21.68 0.19 -15.34
N ILE A 44 21.03 -0.97 -15.26
CA ILE A 44 20.39 -1.40 -13.99
C ILE A 44 21.43 -1.59 -12.87
N TYR A 45 22.64 -2.07 -13.21
CA TYR A 45 23.73 -2.26 -12.23
C TYR A 45 24.39 -0.96 -11.76
N LEU A 46 24.20 0.16 -12.47
CA LEU A 46 24.61 1.48 -11.99
C LEU A 46 23.71 2.00 -10.85
N TYR A 47 22.50 1.42 -10.71
CA TYR A 47 21.50 1.84 -9.73
C TYR A 47 21.40 0.86 -8.57
N PHE A 48 21.52 -0.44 -8.86
CA PHE A 48 21.39 -1.51 -7.87
C PHE A 48 22.48 -2.55 -8.09
N LYS A 49 23.29 -2.84 -7.07
CA LYS A 49 24.41 -3.78 -7.15
C LYS A 49 23.93 -5.19 -7.44
N ASN A 50 22.77 -5.57 -6.94
CA ASN A 50 22.18 -6.90 -7.11
C ASN A 50 20.65 -6.85 -6.93
N LYS A 51 20.02 -8.02 -7.09
CA LYS A 51 18.56 -8.17 -6.97
C LYS A 51 18.06 -7.82 -5.57
N ASP A 52 18.80 -8.19 -4.53
CA ASP A 52 18.36 -8.00 -3.15
C ASP A 52 18.32 -6.51 -2.77
N GLU A 53 19.35 -5.74 -3.14
CA GLU A 53 19.36 -4.28 -2.96
C GLU A 53 18.24 -3.59 -3.75
N LEU A 54 17.95 -4.06 -4.97
CA LEU A 54 16.81 -3.56 -5.75
C LEU A 54 15.49 -3.83 -5.03
N LEU A 55 15.29 -5.05 -4.53
CA LEU A 55 14.06 -5.46 -3.86
C LEU A 55 13.88 -4.77 -2.49
N GLU A 56 14.97 -4.48 -1.78
CA GLU A 56 14.94 -3.69 -0.55
C GLU A 56 14.50 -2.24 -0.82
N GLN A 57 15.10 -1.57 -1.81
CA GLN A 57 14.68 -0.22 -2.18
C GLN A 57 13.25 -0.20 -2.75
N PHE A 58 12.87 -1.25 -3.48
CA PHE A 58 11.51 -1.43 -3.97
C PHE A 58 10.51 -1.59 -2.81
N ALA A 59 10.86 -2.34 -1.75
CA ALA A 59 10.03 -2.47 -0.55
C ALA A 59 9.78 -1.11 0.13
N HIS A 60 10.82 -0.26 0.22
CA HIS A 60 10.66 1.11 0.69
C HIS A 60 9.73 1.94 -0.20
N ARG A 61 9.87 1.84 -1.54
CA ARG A 61 8.99 2.53 -2.50
C ARG A 61 7.53 2.08 -2.33
N VAL A 62 7.27 0.78 -2.24
CA VAL A 62 5.92 0.22 -1.99
C VAL A 62 5.35 0.78 -0.69
N PHE A 63 6.14 0.78 0.38
CA PHE A 63 5.70 1.32 1.67
C PHE A 63 5.38 2.82 1.59
N SER A 64 6.23 3.63 0.94
CA SER A 64 5.99 5.05 0.72
C SER A 64 4.69 5.31 -0.04
N MET A 65 4.32 4.47 -1.01
CA MET A 65 3.04 4.59 -1.71
C MET A 65 1.86 4.34 -0.78
N PHE A 66 1.93 3.34 0.10
CA PHE A 66 0.87 3.11 1.08
C PHE A 66 0.71 4.28 2.06
N MET A 67 1.81 4.87 2.51
CA MET A 67 1.75 6.06 3.37
C MET A 67 1.14 7.26 2.65
N ALA A 68 1.57 7.54 1.42
CA ALA A 68 1.01 8.62 0.61
C ALA A 68 -0.49 8.41 0.35
N THR A 69 -0.93 7.15 0.21
CA THR A 69 -2.35 6.81 0.04
C THR A 69 -3.16 7.18 1.29
N LEU A 70 -2.64 6.94 2.50
CA LEU A 70 -3.32 7.32 3.74
C LEU A 70 -3.33 8.84 3.97
N GLU A 71 -2.30 9.56 3.50
CA GLU A 71 -2.18 11.01 3.67
C GLU A 71 -2.98 11.82 2.65
N LYS A 72 -3.32 11.25 1.50
CA LYS A 72 -4.04 11.94 0.42
C LYS A 72 -5.36 12.56 0.94
N ASP A 73 -5.52 13.86 0.73
CA ASP A 73 -6.71 14.64 1.10
C ASP A 73 -7.08 14.56 2.60
N PHE A 74 -6.12 14.22 3.46
CA PHE A 74 -6.32 14.17 4.90
C PHE A 74 -6.49 15.57 5.49
N ASP A 75 -7.47 15.72 6.39
CA ASP A 75 -7.84 17.00 6.99
C ASP A 75 -8.20 16.79 8.47
N GLU A 76 -7.34 17.32 9.34
CA GLU A 76 -7.46 17.20 10.81
C GLU A 76 -8.67 17.94 11.36
N THR A 77 -9.26 18.87 10.61
CA THR A 77 -10.42 19.65 11.05
C THR A 77 -11.75 18.89 10.90
N LYS A 78 -11.76 17.79 10.12
CA LYS A 78 -12.95 16.98 9.91
C LYS A 78 -13.21 16.02 11.08
N PRO A 79 -14.45 15.58 11.30
CA PRO A 79 -14.76 14.50 12.24
C PRO A 79 -13.92 13.24 12.00
N PHE A 80 -13.57 12.50 13.07
CA PHE A 80 -12.76 11.27 12.96
C PHE A 80 -13.36 10.23 12.01
N PHE A 81 -14.69 10.11 11.94
CA PHE A 81 -15.33 9.21 10.98
C PHE A 81 -15.07 9.64 9.53
N ASP A 82 -15.10 10.94 9.23
CA ASP A 82 -14.82 11.44 7.89
C ASP A 82 -13.35 11.26 7.50
N GLN A 83 -12.44 11.44 8.46
CA GLN A 83 -11.01 11.14 8.28
C GLN A 83 -10.79 9.65 7.97
N TYR A 84 -11.40 8.76 8.78
CA TYR A 84 -11.37 7.31 8.54
C TYR A 84 -11.93 6.95 7.17
N ARG A 85 -13.09 7.50 6.83
CA ARG A 85 -13.76 7.30 5.54
C ARG A 85 -12.90 7.74 4.37
N GLN A 86 -12.18 8.86 4.49
CA GLN A 86 -11.24 9.32 3.48
C GLN A 86 -10.11 8.32 3.28
N MET A 87 -9.46 7.86 4.36
CA MET A 87 -8.40 6.85 4.28
C MET A 87 -8.89 5.55 3.64
N TRP A 88 -10.10 5.09 4.02
CA TRP A 88 -10.71 3.89 3.44
C TRP A 88 -10.90 4.04 1.93
N LYS A 89 -11.47 5.18 1.49
CA LYS A 89 -11.68 5.48 0.06
C LYS A 89 -10.38 5.60 -0.70
N ASN A 90 -9.35 6.19 -0.11
CA ASN A 90 -8.04 6.30 -0.75
C ASN A 90 -7.46 4.91 -1.04
N ILE A 91 -7.50 3.99 -0.07
CA ILE A 91 -7.05 2.60 -0.27
C ILE A 91 -7.87 1.94 -1.38
N TRP A 92 -9.19 2.07 -1.32
CA TRP A 92 -10.09 1.48 -2.31
C TRP A 92 -9.77 1.94 -3.73
N TYR A 93 -9.80 3.26 -3.99
CA TYR A 93 -9.58 3.80 -5.33
C TYR A 93 -8.15 3.57 -5.83
N PHE A 94 -7.15 3.68 -4.94
CA PHE A 94 -5.77 3.36 -5.30
C PHE A 94 -5.63 1.93 -5.82
N LEU A 95 -6.25 0.94 -5.17
CA LEU A 95 -6.17 -0.46 -5.61
C LEU A 95 -6.98 -0.74 -6.88
N GLN A 96 -8.10 -0.05 -7.08
CA GLN A 96 -8.89 -0.14 -8.32
C GLN A 96 -8.12 0.44 -9.52
N GLU A 97 -7.46 1.59 -9.33
CA GLU A 97 -6.65 2.26 -10.36
C GLU A 97 -5.33 1.52 -10.65
N ASN A 98 -4.85 0.70 -9.70
CA ASN A 98 -3.56 0.01 -9.79
C ASN A 98 -3.71 -1.53 -9.67
N PRO A 99 -4.28 -2.21 -10.68
CA PRO A 99 -4.58 -3.64 -10.61
C PRO A 99 -3.33 -4.54 -10.48
N THR A 100 -2.17 -4.08 -10.97
CA THR A 100 -0.87 -4.76 -10.82
C THR A 100 -0.39 -4.75 -9.36
N ILE A 101 -0.56 -3.62 -8.67
CA ILE A 101 -0.24 -3.49 -7.25
C ILE A 101 -1.17 -4.40 -6.44
N LEU A 102 -2.46 -4.36 -6.77
CA LEU A 102 -3.46 -5.25 -6.15
C LEU A 102 -3.09 -6.74 -6.28
N SER A 103 -2.64 -7.20 -7.46
CA SER A 103 -2.18 -8.59 -7.61
C SER A 103 -0.91 -8.92 -6.83
N ASN A 104 -0.06 -7.93 -6.57
CA ASN A 104 1.20 -8.11 -5.87
C ASN A 104 1.11 -7.97 -4.35
N LEU A 105 -0.01 -7.49 -3.77
CA LEU A 105 -0.14 -7.24 -2.33
C LEU A 105 0.37 -8.39 -1.44
N LYS A 106 -0.02 -9.63 -1.74
CA LYS A 106 0.43 -10.81 -0.99
C LYS A 106 1.92 -11.11 -1.19
N GLN A 107 2.47 -10.80 -2.36
CA GLN A 107 3.87 -11.01 -2.67
C GLN A 107 4.78 -9.98 -1.99
N TYR A 108 4.28 -8.76 -1.73
CA TYR A 108 5.05 -7.74 -1.02
C TYR A 108 5.44 -8.16 0.39
N GLU A 109 4.63 -8.96 1.08
CA GLU A 109 4.95 -9.51 2.40
C GLU A 109 6.20 -10.42 2.39
N SER A 110 6.57 -10.93 1.21
CA SER A 110 7.76 -11.74 0.98
C SER A 110 8.98 -10.94 0.53
N LEU A 111 8.87 -9.61 0.39
CA LEU A 111 10.02 -8.76 0.07
C LEU A 111 11.02 -8.73 1.23
N PRO A 112 12.33 -8.61 0.93
CA PRO A 112 13.34 -8.43 1.96
C PRO A 112 13.01 -7.25 2.88
N ASN A 113 13.14 -7.47 4.19
CA ASN A 113 12.96 -6.46 5.23
C ASN A 113 11.57 -5.80 5.27
N PHE A 114 10.56 -6.26 4.52
CA PHE A 114 9.25 -5.58 4.44
C PHE A 114 8.58 -5.47 5.82
N LYS A 115 8.64 -6.53 6.63
CA LYS A 115 8.11 -6.52 8.01
C LYS A 115 8.83 -5.51 8.90
N ASP A 116 10.15 -5.39 8.75
CA ASP A 116 10.94 -4.46 9.54
C ASP A 116 10.71 -3.02 9.10
N ILE A 117 10.55 -2.78 7.80
CA ILE A 117 10.14 -1.49 7.25
C ILE A 117 8.80 -1.08 7.85
N CYS A 118 7.79 -1.96 7.82
CA CYS A 118 6.47 -1.66 8.39
C CYS A 118 6.52 -1.34 9.88
N LYS A 119 7.30 -2.09 10.67
CA LYS A 119 7.39 -1.90 12.14
C LYS A 119 8.16 -0.65 12.55
N ASN A 120 9.16 -0.25 11.78
CA ASN A 120 10.04 0.87 12.14
C ASN A 120 9.47 2.23 11.76
N VAL A 121 8.28 2.26 11.16
CA VAL A 121 7.64 3.51 10.77
C VAL A 121 7.07 4.17 12.00
N LYS A 122 7.64 5.31 12.32
CA LYS A 122 7.15 6.16 13.40
C LYS A 122 6.14 7.14 12.82
N ASN A 123 5.09 7.40 13.57
CA ASN A 123 4.10 8.44 13.26
C ASN A 123 3.46 8.26 11.89
N CYS A 124 3.15 7.02 11.48
CA CYS A 124 2.35 6.85 10.28
C CYS A 124 0.97 7.48 10.49
N ARG A 125 0.31 7.90 9.39
CA ARG A 125 -0.99 8.57 9.48
C ARG A 125 -2.02 7.77 10.28
N TRP A 126 -2.01 6.44 10.14
CA TRP A 126 -2.90 5.56 10.88
C TRP A 126 -2.62 5.55 12.39
N ASP A 127 -1.36 5.49 12.82
CA ASP A 127 -1.01 5.49 14.24
C ASP A 127 -1.39 6.83 14.88
N LEU A 128 -1.13 7.94 14.19
CA LEU A 128 -1.51 9.28 14.65
C LEU A 128 -3.02 9.42 14.78
N PHE A 129 -3.77 8.91 13.80
CA PHE A 129 -5.24 8.89 13.83
C PHE A 129 -5.74 8.07 15.04
N CYS A 130 -5.23 6.85 15.22
CA CYS A 130 -5.59 5.98 16.35
C CYS A 130 -5.35 6.68 17.68
N HIS A 131 -4.16 7.26 17.87
CA HIS A 131 -3.79 7.94 19.11
C HIS A 131 -4.73 9.12 19.42
N GLN A 132 -5.05 9.95 18.42
CA GLN A 132 -5.95 11.09 18.60
C GLN A 132 -7.39 10.66 18.89
N ALA A 133 -7.89 9.66 18.16
CA ALA A 133 -9.26 9.18 18.30
C ALA A 133 -9.48 8.39 19.59
N GLN A 134 -8.47 7.64 20.05
CA GLN A 134 -8.47 6.99 21.38
C GLN A 134 -8.42 8.05 22.50
N LYS A 135 -7.59 9.08 22.38
CA LYS A 135 -7.54 10.19 23.34
C LYS A 135 -8.87 10.94 23.44
N ALA A 136 -9.60 11.04 22.34
CA ALA A 136 -10.94 11.62 22.31
C ALA A 136 -12.05 10.64 22.80
N GLY A 137 -11.69 9.39 23.12
CA GLY A 137 -12.61 8.37 23.64
C GLY A 137 -13.51 7.73 22.59
N LEU A 138 -13.18 7.84 21.29
CA LEU A 138 -13.99 7.28 20.20
C LEU A 138 -13.62 5.83 19.85
N LEU A 139 -12.37 5.43 20.02
CA LEU A 139 -11.88 4.11 19.61
C LEU A 139 -11.65 3.18 20.80
N ALA A 140 -11.77 1.88 20.53
CA ALA A 140 -11.43 0.82 21.46
C ALA A 140 -9.94 0.86 21.88
N GLU A 141 -9.67 0.41 23.10
CA GLU A 141 -8.32 0.32 23.69
C GLU A 141 -7.59 -0.95 23.20
N LEU A 142 -7.30 -0.98 21.90
CA LEU A 142 -6.55 -2.02 21.21
C LEU A 142 -5.32 -1.40 20.52
N SER A 143 -4.36 -2.24 20.14
CA SER A 143 -3.21 -1.76 19.34
C SER A 143 -3.65 -1.32 17.95
N GLU A 144 -2.88 -0.41 17.37
CA GLU A 144 -3.12 0.20 16.05
C GLU A 144 -3.21 -0.86 14.96
N ASP A 145 -2.40 -1.92 15.04
CA ASP A 145 -2.44 -3.07 14.12
C ASP A 145 -3.79 -3.80 14.16
N ILE A 146 -4.33 -4.04 15.37
CA ILE A 146 -5.61 -4.74 15.53
C ILE A 146 -6.76 -3.86 15.05
N LEU A 147 -6.72 -2.56 15.39
CA LEU A 147 -7.69 -1.60 14.88
C LEU A 147 -7.65 -1.54 13.34
N PHE A 148 -6.46 -1.59 12.72
CA PHE A 148 -6.34 -1.61 11.26
C PHE A 148 -6.99 -2.87 10.66
N LEU A 149 -6.69 -4.04 11.23
CA LEU A 149 -7.19 -5.33 10.76
C LEU A 149 -8.72 -5.46 10.86
N LEU A 150 -9.32 -4.87 11.89
CA LEU A 150 -10.77 -4.84 12.08
C LEU A 150 -11.48 -3.81 11.19
N SER A 151 -10.76 -2.77 10.73
CA SER A 151 -11.34 -1.61 10.06
C SER A 151 -10.82 -1.41 8.63
N LEU A 152 -9.76 -0.62 8.41
CA LEU A 152 -9.23 -0.24 7.09
C LEU A 152 -8.85 -1.44 6.22
N LYS A 153 -8.48 -2.58 6.82
CA LYS A 153 -8.19 -3.81 6.08
C LYS A 153 -9.36 -4.28 5.20
N THR A 154 -10.59 -3.93 5.56
CA THR A 154 -11.78 -4.24 4.73
C THR A 154 -11.71 -3.62 3.33
N ALA A 155 -11.11 -2.44 3.15
CA ALA A 155 -10.90 -1.83 1.83
C ALA A 155 -10.02 -2.72 0.94
N ILE A 156 -8.94 -3.27 1.52
CA ILE A 156 -8.01 -4.17 0.82
C ILE A 156 -8.68 -5.50 0.48
N ASN A 157 -9.40 -6.08 1.44
CA ASN A 157 -10.10 -7.36 1.26
C ASN A 157 -11.15 -7.23 0.15
N LEU A 158 -11.99 -6.18 0.21
CA LEU A 158 -13.01 -5.96 -0.80
C LEU A 158 -12.40 -5.73 -2.19
N ALA A 159 -11.31 -4.98 -2.29
CA ALA A 159 -10.65 -4.74 -3.58
C ALA A 159 -10.05 -6.03 -4.16
N SER A 160 -9.50 -6.90 -3.30
CA SER A 160 -8.92 -8.17 -3.70
C SER A 160 -9.98 -9.17 -4.16
N ASP A 161 -11.10 -9.22 -3.44
CA ASP A 161 -12.16 -10.21 -3.65
C ASP A 161 -13.15 -9.79 -4.75
N ALA A 162 -13.26 -8.50 -5.06
CA ALA A 162 -14.09 -7.97 -6.17
C ALA A 162 -13.73 -8.57 -7.55
N LYS A 163 -12.54 -9.17 -7.70
CA LYS A 163 -12.16 -9.90 -8.92
C LYS A 163 -12.80 -11.29 -9.03
N PHE A 164 -13.23 -11.86 -7.92
CA PHE A 164 -13.73 -13.24 -7.82
C PHE A 164 -15.20 -13.30 -7.47
N ILE A 165 -15.71 -12.28 -6.79
CA ILE A 165 -17.09 -12.17 -6.37
C ILE A 165 -17.76 -11.12 -7.24
N ASP A 166 -18.87 -11.52 -7.88
CA ASP A 166 -19.71 -10.62 -8.67
C ASP A 166 -20.49 -9.70 -7.73
N PHE A 167 -19.78 -8.72 -7.17
CA PHE A 167 -20.41 -7.67 -6.39
C PHE A 167 -20.86 -6.57 -7.35
N ASP A 168 -22.18 -6.36 -7.44
CA ASP A 168 -22.73 -5.09 -7.92
C ASP A 168 -22.41 -4.01 -6.87
N LEU A 169 -21.17 -3.51 -6.89
CA LEU A 169 -20.63 -2.54 -5.92
C LEU A 169 -21.22 -1.16 -6.17
N LYS A 170 -22.49 -1.01 -5.79
CA LYS A 170 -23.13 0.29 -5.77
C LYS A 170 -22.52 1.17 -4.66
N PRO A 171 -22.50 2.50 -4.84
CA PRO A 171 -21.97 3.42 -3.84
C PRO A 171 -22.53 3.20 -2.43
N GLU A 172 -23.80 2.81 -2.31
CA GLU A 172 -24.47 2.60 -1.03
C GLU A 172 -23.88 1.41 -0.26
N ILE A 173 -23.43 0.37 -0.97
CA ILE A 173 -22.78 -0.79 -0.35
C ILE A 173 -21.40 -0.40 0.18
N LEU A 174 -20.62 0.37 -0.60
CA LEU A 174 -19.33 0.86 -0.15
C LEU A 174 -19.45 1.71 1.12
N GLU A 175 -20.42 2.63 1.16
CA GLU A 175 -20.70 3.42 2.36
C GLU A 175 -21.12 2.55 3.54
N SER A 176 -21.93 1.52 3.31
CA SER A 176 -22.29 0.58 4.38
C SER A 176 -21.09 -0.21 4.90
N VAL A 177 -20.14 -0.60 4.04
CA VAL A 177 -18.92 -1.29 4.47
C VAL A 177 -18.07 -0.36 5.33
N ILE A 178 -17.85 0.88 4.86
CA ILE A 178 -17.10 1.92 5.60
C ILE A 178 -17.68 2.14 6.99
N GLU A 179 -18.99 2.30 7.09
CA GLU A 179 -19.65 2.54 8.38
C GLU A 179 -19.53 1.33 9.32
N ARG A 180 -19.71 0.12 8.79
CA ARG A 180 -19.63 -1.12 9.59
C ARG A 180 -18.21 -1.43 10.05
N SER A 181 -17.22 -1.19 9.20
CA SER A 181 -15.81 -1.39 9.54
C SER A 181 -15.31 -0.32 10.52
N TRP A 182 -15.86 0.89 10.46
CA TRP A 182 -15.67 1.91 11.50
C TRP A 182 -16.31 1.47 12.83
N ARG A 183 -17.55 0.98 12.81
CA ARG A 183 -18.25 0.51 14.01
C ARG A 183 -17.49 -0.59 14.75
N ALA A 184 -16.77 -1.45 14.01
CA ALA A 184 -15.97 -2.54 14.58
C ALA A 184 -14.84 -2.07 15.51
N ILE A 185 -14.45 -0.80 15.45
CA ILE A 185 -13.34 -0.24 16.24
C ILE A 185 -13.77 0.85 17.22
N GLN A 186 -15.07 1.18 17.29
CA GLN A 186 -15.58 2.15 18.25
C GLN A 186 -15.48 1.63 19.69
N LYS A 187 -15.38 2.54 20.65
CA LYS A 187 -15.38 2.24 22.09
C LYS A 187 -16.75 1.75 22.58
#